data_AF-A0ABD5N1J0-F1
#
_entry.id   AF-A0ABD5N1J0-F1
#
_cell.length_a   1.000
_cell.length_b   1.000
_cell.length_c   1.000
_cell.angle_alpha   90.00
_cell.angle_beta   90.00
_cell.angle_gamma   90.00
#
_symmetry.space_group_name_H-M   'P 1'
#
loop_
_entity.id
_entity.type
_entity.pdbx_description
1 polymer ?
#
loop_
_entity_poly.entity_id
_entity_poly.type
_entity_poly.pdbx_seq_one_letter_code
_entity_poly.pdbx_strand_id
1 'polypeptide(L)' 'MAFINYNKRFVKTEITSIVHPMQDLLKYHGLIYLEPKIPFNDSISVNIGALLTRTKVEFGDFGQGL' A
#
# COMPACT_ATOMS: atom_id res chain seq x y z
N MET A 1 39.06 11.77 9.16
CA MET A 1 38.08 12.30 8.20
C MET A 1 36.74 11.63 8.52
N ALA A 2 35.76 12.46 8.89
CA ALA A 2 34.40 12.22 9.40
C ALA A 2 33.97 10.80 9.84
N PHE A 3 33.91 10.59 11.16
CA PHE A 3 32.98 9.61 11.76
C PHE A 3 31.61 10.28 11.87
N ILE A 4 30.65 9.85 11.05
CA ILE A 4 29.25 10.31 11.17
C ILE A 4 28.60 9.50 12.28
N ASN A 5 28.39 10.14 13.42
CA ASN A 5 27.70 9.58 14.57
C ASN A 5 26.19 9.56 14.25
N TYR A 6 25.65 8.42 13.80
CA TYR A 6 24.22 8.25 13.59
C TYR A 6 23.51 8.17 14.94
N ASN A 7 23.15 9.33 15.49
CA ASN A 7 22.20 9.41 16.58
C ASN A 7 20.81 9.10 16.00
N LYS A 8 20.47 7.81 15.86
CA LYS A 8 19.15 7.32 15.41
C LYS A 8 18.10 7.71 16.46
N ARG A 9 17.58 8.93 16.36
CA ARG A 9 16.28 9.27 16.96
C ARG A 9 15.22 8.56 16.14
N PHE A 10 14.61 7.50 16.69
CA PHE A 10 13.43 6.88 16.13
C PHE A 10 12.26 7.86 16.25
N VAL A 11 12.08 8.70 15.23
CA VAL A 11 10.96 9.63 15.17
C VAL A 11 9.73 8.84 14.74
N LYS A 12 8.69 8.82 15.58
CA LYS A 12 7.37 8.30 15.21
C LYS A 12 6.93 8.99 13.91
N THR A 13 6.75 8.20 12.86
CA THR A 13 6.36 8.67 11.54
C THR A 13 5.01 8.09 11.20
N GLU A 14 4.08 8.93 10.77
CA GLU A 14 2.74 8.54 10.40
C GLU A 14 2.45 9.03 8.98
N ILE A 15 1.86 8.15 8.16
CA ILE A 15 1.40 8.48 6.82
C ILE A 15 -0.04 7.97 6.68
N THR A 16 -0.92 8.82 6.17
CA THR A 16 -2.30 8.44 5.86
C THR A 16 -2.55 8.62 4.37
N SER A 17 -3.18 7.62 3.76
CA SER A 17 -3.60 7.64 2.36
C SER A 17 -5.09 7.36 2.21
N ILE A 18 -5.70 7.95 1.19
CA ILE A 18 -7.09 7.70 0.78
C ILE A 18 -7.03 7.15 -0.64
N VAL A 19 -7.72 6.04 -0.88
CA VAL A 19 -7.78 5.39 -2.19
C VAL A 19 -9.23 5.06 -2.52
N HIS A 20 -9.64 5.32 -3.75
CA HIS A 20 -10.97 4.97 -4.26
C HIS A 20 -10.92 3.60 -4.95
N PRO A 21 -11.95 2.74 -4.81
CA PRO A 21 -12.01 1.49 -5.55
C PRO A 21 -12.18 1.75 -7.05
N MET A 22 -11.92 0.72 -7.85
CA MET A 22 -12.11 0.74 -9.29
C MET A 22 -13.17 -0.30 -9.68
N GLN A 23 -13.93 0.00 -10.72
CA GLN A 23 -14.92 -0.91 -11.30
C GLN A 23 -14.45 -1.37 -12.68
N ASP A 24 -14.50 -2.67 -12.93
CA ASP A 24 -14.07 -3.26 -14.20
C ASP A 24 -15.05 -2.90 -15.34
N LEU A 25 -14.50 -2.40 -16.44
CA LEU A 25 -15.17 -2.28 -17.75
C LEU A 25 -14.86 -3.48 -18.65
N LEU A 26 -13.60 -3.94 -18.61
CA LEU A 26 -13.14 -5.19 -19.18
C LEU A 26 -12.58 -6.05 -18.05
N LYS A 27 -13.16 -7.24 -17.88
CA LYS A 27 -13.00 -8.06 -16.67
C LYS A 27 -11.60 -8.65 -16.53
N TYR A 28 -11.05 -8.56 -15.33
CA TYR A 28 -9.97 -9.44 -14.87
C TYR A 28 -10.55 -10.79 -14.42
N HIS A 29 -10.21 -11.89 -15.10
CA HIS A 29 -10.72 -13.21 -14.71
C HIS A 29 -9.76 -14.36 -15.02
N GLY A 30 -9.43 -15.13 -13.98
CA GLY A 30 -8.52 -16.27 -14.07
C GLY A 30 -7.05 -15.85 -14.04
N LEU A 31 -6.20 -16.81 -13.69
CA LEU A 31 -4.75 -16.63 -13.57
C LEU A 31 -4.04 -17.67 -14.43
N ILE A 32 -3.06 -17.23 -15.22
CA ILE A 32 -2.08 -18.12 -15.85
C ILE A 32 -1.16 -18.69 -14.77
N TYR A 33 -0.68 -17.81 -13.88
CA TYR A 33 0.23 -18.17 -12.80
C TYR A 33 -0.34 -17.68 -11.46
N LEU A 34 -0.52 -18.61 -10.52
CA LEU A 34 -1.08 -18.32 -9.19
C LEU A 34 -0.15 -17.43 -8.36
N GLU A 35 1.13 -17.80 -8.27
CA GLU A 35 2.23 -16.91 -7.94
C GLU A 35 2.99 -16.60 -9.23
N PRO A 36 3.18 -15.34 -9.65
CA PRO A 36 2.97 -14.09 -8.92
C PRO A 36 1.63 -13.37 -9.19
N LYS A 37 0.53 -14.10 -9.45
CA LYS A 37 -0.81 -13.58 -9.83
C LYS A 37 -0.84 -12.93 -11.22
N ILE A 38 -0.39 -13.65 -12.25
CA ILE A 38 -0.42 -13.17 -13.64
C ILE A 38 -1.76 -13.55 -14.30
N PRO A 39 -2.53 -12.58 -14.86
CA PRO A 39 -3.81 -12.86 -15.50
C PRO A 39 -3.69 -13.53 -16.87
N PHE A 40 -4.79 -14.14 -17.33
CA PHE A 40 -4.94 -14.62 -18.71
C PHE A 40 -5.04 -13.52 -19.75
N ASN A 41 -5.63 -12.39 -19.38
CA ASN A 41 -5.91 -11.29 -20.28
C ASN A 41 -5.72 -9.94 -19.59
N ASP A 42 -5.46 -8.92 -20.39
CA ASP A 42 -5.49 -7.54 -19.93
C ASP A 42 -6.92 -7.15 -19.53
N SER A 43 -7.01 -6.22 -18.58
CA SER A 43 -8.28 -5.70 -18.05
C SER A 43 -8.25 -4.17 -18.08
N ILE A 44 -9.44 -3.56 -18.07
CA ILE A 44 -9.63 -2.11 -18.06
C ILE A 44 -10.66 -1.80 -16.99
N SER A 45 -10.34 -0.85 -16.11
CA SER A 45 -11.23 -0.41 -15.05
C SER A 45 -11.32 1.12 -14.98
N VAL A 46 -12.35 1.61 -14.31
CA VAL A 46 -12.56 3.03 -14.05
C VAL A 46 -12.60 3.28 -12.55
N ASN A 47 -11.98 4.37 -12.10
CA ASN A 47 -12.03 4.78 -10.71
C ASN A 47 -13.44 5.26 -10.34
N ILE A 48 -13.98 4.76 -9.22
CA ILE A 48 -15.30 5.14 -8.71
C ILE A 48 -15.15 6.00 -7.44
N GLY A 49 -15.39 7.31 -7.57
CA GLY A 49 -15.29 8.26 -6.46
C GLY A 49 -16.37 8.14 -5.37
N ALA A 50 -17.31 7.19 -5.49
CA ALA A 50 -18.42 7.01 -4.56
C ALA A 50 -18.04 6.29 -3.26
N LEU A 51 -16.95 5.50 -3.28
CA LEU A 51 -16.44 4.74 -2.14
C LEU A 51 -14.96 5.08 -1.92
N LEU A 52 -14.46 4.87 -0.70
CA LEU A 52 -13.04 5.05 -0.40
C LEU A 52 -12.57 4.12 0.72
N THR A 53 -11.28 3.82 0.69
CA THR A 53 -10.53 3.20 1.79
C THR A 53 -9.53 4.21 2.31
N ARG A 54 -9.53 4.45 3.62
CA ARG A 54 -8.55 5.30 4.30
C ARG A 54 -7.62 4.42 5.13
N THR A 55 -6.33 4.42 4.78
CA THR A 55 -5.33 3.61 5.46
C THR A 55 -4.31 4.52 6.10
N LYS A 56 -4.07 4.31 7.40
CA LYS A 56 -3.00 4.96 8.14
C LYS A 56 -1.93 3.92 8.47
N VAL A 57 -0.68 4.29 8.24
CA VAL A 57 0.49 3.49 8.59
C VAL A 57 1.37 4.33 9.51
N GLU A 58 1.71 3.75 10.66
CA GLU A 58 2.60 4.36 11.64
C GLU A 58 3.86 3.49 11.77
N PHE A 59 5.03 4.12 11.75
CA PHE A 59 6.33 3.51 11.96
C PHE A 59 7.05 4.21 13.11
N GLY A 60 7.73 3.45 13.95
CA GLY A 60 8.45 3.97 15.10
C GLY A 60 8.57 2.92 16.19
N ASP A 61 9.32 3.26 17.24
CA ASP A 61 9.38 2.45 18.44
C ASP A 61 8.13 2.77 19.29
N PHE A 62 7.04 2.05 19.02
CA PHE A 62 5.90 2.02 19.92
C PHE A 62 6.33 1.12 21.06
N GLY A 63 6.99 1.72 22.06
CA GLY A 63 7.56 0.97 23.18
C GLY A 63 6.60 -0.13 23.61
N GLN A 64 7.11 -1.37 23.71
CA GLN A 64 6.30 -2.56 23.97
C GLN A 64 5.33 -2.28 25.12
N GLY A 65 4.06 -2.05 24.75
CA GLY A 65 3.01 -1.77 25.69
C GLY A 65 2.41 -3.09 26.16
N LEU A 66 2.86 -3.50 27.35
CA LEU A 66 2.32 -4.54 28.25
C LEU A 66 2.43 -6.01 27.81
#